data_AF-A0A645EYZ7-F1
#
_entry.id   AF-A0A645EYZ7-F1
#
_cell.length_a   1.000
_cell.length_b   1.000
_cell.length_c   1.000
_cell.angle_alpha   90.00
_cell.angle_beta   90.00
_cell.angle_gamma   90.00
#
_symmetry.space_group_name_H-M   'P 1'
#
loop_
_entity.id
_entity.type
_entity.pdbx_description
1 polymer ?
#
loop_
_entity_poly.entity_id
_entity_poly.type
_entity_poly.pdbx_seq_one_letter_code
_entity_poly.pdbx_strand_id
1 'polypeptide(L)'
;MSSSDNLNVIISAIGKASYDTPKAIYKSVIPKGSVSKAFSKPSAADLSSDITNIVENKFIISIPNQINAENGTSELAAAALLSLDESFSAEDITEPEIYVYLYDNDYSAIVTLIPGMDGAVSATSRFVKTKQFENISSADDLSSLFDGSLSIEGLSFKEVSL
;
A
#
# COMPACT_ATOMS: atom_id res chain seq x y z
N MET A 1 23.31 19.34 0.14
CA MET A 1 21.95 19.59 0.66
C MET A 1 21.80 18.81 1.95
N SER A 2 21.17 19.39 2.97
CA SER A 2 20.88 18.66 4.21
C SER A 2 19.70 17.69 3.99
N SER A 3 19.55 16.69 4.85
CA SER A 3 18.41 15.77 4.79
C SER A 3 17.06 16.48 4.90
N SER A 4 17.00 17.58 5.66
CA SER A 4 15.79 18.40 5.83
C SER A 4 15.44 19.19 4.56
N ASP A 5 16.43 19.64 3.80
CA ASP A 5 16.19 20.34 2.53
C ASP A 5 15.58 19.39 1.49
N ASN A 6 16.09 18.16 1.40
CA ASN A 6 15.56 17.15 0.50
C ASN A 6 14.13 16.75 0.89
N LEU A 7 13.85 16.57 2.18
CA LEU A 7 12.51 16.26 2.68
C LEU A 7 11.49 17.35 2.30
N ASN A 8 11.82 18.62 2.52
CA ASN A 8 10.93 19.73 2.19
C ASN A 8 10.65 19.85 0.68
N VAL A 9 11.64 19.53 -0.16
CA VAL A 9 11.45 19.47 -1.61
C VAL A 9 10.45 18.39 -1.99
N ILE A 10 10.53 17.20 -1.39
CA ILE A 10 9.62 16.08 -1.66
C ILE A 10 8.19 16.42 -1.20
N ILE A 11 8.03 16.91 0.03
CA ILE A 11 6.71 17.32 0.56
C ILE A 11 6.09 18.41 -0.32
N SER A 12 6.90 19.38 -0.77
CA SER A 12 6.42 20.43 -1.67
C SER A 12 6.05 19.90 -3.06
N ALA A 13 6.72 18.87 -3.55
CA ALA A 13 6.39 18.24 -4.83
C ALA A 13 5.05 17.51 -4.75
N ILE A 14 4.83 16.72 -3.69
CA ILE A 14 3.56 16.04 -3.41
C ILE A 14 2.45 17.09 -3.28
N GLY A 15 2.61 18.09 -2.40
CA GLY A 15 1.56 19.09 -2.13
C GLY A 15 1.20 20.02 -3.28
N LYS A 16 2.00 20.07 -4.37
CA LYS A 16 1.70 20.89 -5.57
C LYS A 16 1.02 20.11 -6.69
N ALA A 17 1.01 18.78 -6.62
CA ALA A 17 0.35 17.95 -7.61
C ALA A 17 -1.17 17.91 -7.38
N SER A 18 -1.93 17.54 -8.41
CA SER A 18 -3.38 17.34 -8.31
C SER A 18 -3.68 15.86 -8.06
N TYR A 19 -4.58 15.61 -7.10
CA TYR A 19 -5.04 14.27 -6.72
C TYR A 19 -6.58 14.18 -6.70
N ASP A 20 -7.27 15.15 -7.30
CA ASP A 20 -8.74 15.23 -7.28
C ASP A 20 -9.39 14.17 -8.17
N THR A 21 -8.71 13.76 -9.24
CA THR A 21 -9.20 12.72 -10.16
C THR A 21 -8.06 11.75 -10.49
N PRO A 22 -8.12 10.52 -9.98
CA PRO A 22 -7.17 9.48 -10.37
C PRO A 22 -7.37 9.08 -11.83
N LYS A 23 -6.28 8.76 -12.50
CA LYS A 23 -6.27 8.18 -13.84
C LYS A 23 -6.95 6.81 -13.86
N ALA A 24 -6.68 6.00 -12.83
CA ALA A 24 -7.26 4.68 -12.63
C ALA A 24 -7.23 4.33 -11.14
N ILE A 25 -8.20 3.55 -10.71
CA ILE A 25 -8.23 2.95 -9.37
C ILE A 25 -8.32 1.44 -9.53
N TYR A 26 -7.42 0.73 -8.89
CA TYR A 26 -7.46 -0.73 -8.83
C TYR A 26 -7.67 -1.19 -7.40
N LYS A 27 -8.47 -2.23 -7.21
CA LYS A 27 -8.75 -2.85 -5.91
C LYS A 27 -8.44 -4.34 -5.96
N SER A 28 -7.83 -4.87 -4.91
CA SER A 28 -7.75 -6.32 -4.66
C SER A 28 -8.09 -6.61 -3.20
N VAL A 29 -8.75 -7.75 -2.96
CA VAL A 29 -8.67 -8.41 -1.65
C VAL A 29 -7.24 -8.96 -1.50
N ILE A 30 -6.71 -8.97 -0.29
CA ILE A 30 -5.44 -9.63 0.03
C ILE A 30 -5.78 -10.92 0.79
N PRO A 31 -5.75 -12.09 0.11
CA PRO A 31 -6.01 -13.35 0.75
C PRO A 31 -5.13 -13.60 1.97
N LYS A 32 -5.66 -14.34 2.95
CA LYS A 32 -4.86 -14.78 4.09
C LYS A 32 -3.64 -15.57 3.63
N GLY A 33 -2.47 -15.27 4.20
CA GLY A 33 -1.21 -15.91 3.82
C GLY A 33 -0.53 -15.34 2.57
N SER A 34 -1.14 -14.38 1.85
CA SER A 34 -0.54 -13.75 0.65
C SER A 34 0.83 -13.11 0.89
N VAL A 35 1.08 -12.66 2.12
CA VAL A 35 2.34 -11.99 2.51
C VAL A 35 3.31 -12.92 3.23
N SER A 36 2.95 -14.19 3.45
CA SER A 36 3.73 -15.15 4.25
C SER A 36 5.14 -15.38 3.71
N LYS A 37 5.31 -15.41 2.38
CA LYS A 37 6.62 -15.56 1.73
C LYS A 37 7.56 -14.39 2.03
N ALA A 38 7.02 -13.19 2.21
CA ALA A 38 7.80 -11.99 2.44
C ALA A 38 8.48 -11.93 3.83
N PHE A 39 8.00 -12.70 4.83
CA PHE A 39 8.61 -12.77 6.16
C PHE A 39 9.01 -14.19 6.60
N SER A 40 9.12 -15.12 5.66
CA SER A 40 9.53 -16.51 5.93
C SER A 40 11.04 -16.64 6.23
N LYS A 41 11.47 -16.21 7.43
CA LYS A 41 12.67 -16.67 8.19
C LYS A 41 12.76 -15.88 9.52
N PRO A 42 12.51 -16.47 10.70
CA PRO A 42 12.26 -17.88 11.02
C PRO A 42 10.81 -18.28 10.79
N SER A 43 10.55 -19.59 10.78
CA SER A 43 9.27 -20.18 10.38
C SER A 43 8.07 -19.56 11.10
N ALA A 44 7.09 -19.08 10.33
CA ALA A 44 5.73 -18.83 10.80
C ALA A 44 5.10 -20.06 11.52
N ALA A 45 5.76 -21.22 11.53
CA ALA A 45 5.40 -22.43 12.25
C ALA A 45 5.41 -22.30 13.79
N ASP A 46 6.03 -21.25 14.37
CA ASP A 46 6.10 -21.07 15.83
C ASP A 46 5.21 -19.92 16.37
N LEU A 47 4.55 -19.16 15.49
CA LEU A 47 3.68 -18.06 15.90
C LEU A 47 2.24 -18.56 16.11
N SER A 48 1.56 -18.04 17.14
CA SER A 48 0.12 -18.27 17.26
C SER A 48 -0.64 -17.64 16.09
N SER A 49 -1.86 -18.10 15.82
CA SER A 49 -2.72 -17.51 14.79
C SER A 49 -2.86 -16.00 14.94
N ASP A 50 -2.94 -15.52 16.17
CA ASP A 50 -3.15 -14.10 16.47
C ASP A 50 -1.91 -13.28 16.14
N ILE A 51 -0.71 -13.75 16.53
CA ILE A 51 0.53 -13.07 16.19
C ILE A 51 0.78 -13.12 14.69
N THR A 52 0.49 -14.24 14.03
CA THR A 52 0.57 -14.34 12.56
C THR A 52 -0.34 -13.31 11.91
N ASN A 53 -1.61 -13.20 12.31
CA ASN A 53 -2.52 -12.19 11.77
C ASN A 53 -2.01 -10.76 12.02
N ILE A 54 -1.45 -10.47 13.20
CA ILE A 54 -0.86 -9.15 13.50
C ILE A 54 0.31 -8.85 12.54
N VAL A 55 1.21 -9.82 12.36
CA VAL A 55 2.37 -9.66 11.47
C VAL A 55 1.92 -9.49 10.02
N GLU A 56 0.97 -10.30 9.55
CA GLU A 56 0.41 -10.18 8.20
C GLU A 56 -0.21 -8.80 7.97
N ASN A 57 -1.07 -8.35 8.88
CA ASN A 57 -1.71 -7.02 8.77
C ASN A 57 -0.67 -5.88 8.80
N LYS A 58 0.35 -5.97 9.65
CA LYS A 58 1.44 -4.99 9.69
C LYS A 58 2.27 -5.01 8.41
N PHE A 59 2.50 -6.19 7.84
CA PHE A 59 3.19 -6.31 6.56
C PHE A 59 2.37 -5.63 5.46
N ILE A 60 1.06 -5.89 5.39
CA ILE A 60 0.15 -5.25 4.42
C ILE A 60 0.22 -3.72 4.53
N ILE A 61 0.08 -3.16 5.74
CA ILE A 61 0.17 -1.72 5.97
C ILE A 61 1.56 -1.15 5.61
N SER A 62 2.61 -1.99 5.61
CA SER A 62 3.97 -1.58 5.28
C SER A 62 4.28 -1.56 3.78
N ILE A 63 3.45 -2.15 2.93
CA ILE A 63 3.70 -2.24 1.48
C ILE A 63 4.06 -0.88 0.86
N PRO A 64 3.32 0.22 1.13
CA PRO A 64 3.67 1.53 0.55
C PRO A 64 5.05 2.03 1.01
N ASN A 65 5.45 1.70 2.25
CA ASN A 65 6.76 2.08 2.78
C ASN A 65 7.89 1.30 2.10
N GLN A 66 7.66 0.03 1.76
CA GLN A 66 8.65 -0.78 1.04
C GLN A 66 8.91 -0.17 -0.34
N ILE A 67 7.85 0.23 -1.06
CA ILE A 67 7.96 0.93 -2.35
C ILE A 67 8.73 2.25 -2.19
N ASN A 68 8.37 3.08 -1.20
CA ASN A 68 9.06 4.36 -1.00
C ASN A 68 10.51 4.21 -0.54
N ALA A 69 10.84 3.16 0.20
CA ALA A 69 12.20 2.89 0.64
C ALA A 69 13.15 2.67 -0.54
N GLU A 70 12.67 2.16 -1.68
CA GLU A 70 13.46 2.04 -2.92
C GLU A 70 13.94 3.38 -3.47
N ASN A 71 13.26 4.48 -3.13
CA ASN A 71 13.60 5.85 -3.53
C ASN A 71 14.46 6.59 -2.48
N GLY A 72 14.81 5.91 -1.39
CA GLY A 72 15.67 6.42 -0.33
C GLY A 72 14.92 6.97 0.89
N THR A 73 15.69 7.31 1.92
CA THR A 73 15.16 7.63 3.26
C THR A 73 14.36 8.92 3.33
N SER A 74 14.64 9.90 2.46
CA SER A 74 13.87 11.15 2.41
C SER A 74 12.47 10.93 1.84
N GLU A 75 12.32 10.05 0.85
CA GLU A 75 11.02 9.68 0.28
C GLU A 75 10.17 8.92 1.30
N LEU A 76 10.79 7.92 1.95
CA LEU A 76 10.14 7.19 3.04
C LEU A 76 9.69 8.13 4.18
N ALA A 77 10.52 9.10 4.55
CA ALA A 77 10.16 10.07 5.58
C ALA A 77 9.02 11.00 5.15
N ALA A 78 9.02 11.48 3.89
CA ALA A 78 7.96 12.33 3.37
C ALA A 78 6.62 11.58 3.35
N ALA A 79 6.61 10.34 2.85
CA ALA A 79 5.42 9.50 2.81
C ALA A 79 4.87 9.18 4.21
N ALA A 80 5.75 9.03 5.21
CA ALA A 80 5.33 8.84 6.60
C ALA A 80 4.74 10.12 7.23
N LEU A 81 5.24 11.30 6.86
CA LEU A 81 4.68 12.57 7.34
C LEU A 81 3.33 12.91 6.69
N LEU A 82 3.11 12.43 5.46
CA LEU A 82 1.91 12.67 4.67
C LEU A 82 0.96 11.46 4.66
N SER A 83 1.14 10.52 5.59
CA SER A 83 0.21 9.40 5.74
C SER A 83 -1.07 9.85 6.46
N LEU A 84 -2.20 9.28 6.06
CA LEU A 84 -3.48 9.46 6.73
C LEU A 84 -3.99 8.10 7.21
N ASP A 85 -4.37 8.04 8.48
CA ASP A 85 -4.97 6.87 9.10
C ASP A 85 -6.38 7.23 9.59
N GLU A 86 -7.37 6.45 9.21
CA GLU A 86 -8.77 6.62 9.61
C GLU A 86 -9.39 5.30 10.06
N SER A 87 -10.52 5.37 10.76
CA SER A 87 -11.30 4.19 11.12
C SER A 87 -12.78 4.46 10.94
N PHE A 88 -13.49 3.49 10.38
CA PHE A 88 -14.93 3.57 10.13
C PHE A 88 -15.59 2.20 10.31
N SER A 89 -16.92 2.16 10.27
CA SER A 89 -17.67 0.90 10.33
C SER A 89 -18.10 0.48 8.93
N ALA A 90 -17.78 -0.76 8.56
CA ALA A 90 -18.16 -1.41 7.31
C ALA A 90 -18.19 -2.92 7.51
N GLU A 91 -19.39 -3.48 7.64
CA GLU A 91 -19.61 -4.91 7.88
C GLU A 91 -19.31 -5.80 6.65
N ASP A 92 -19.27 -5.20 5.46
CA ASP A 92 -19.01 -5.87 4.19
C ASP A 92 -17.52 -6.11 3.92
N ILE A 93 -16.63 -5.42 4.62
CA ILE A 93 -15.18 -5.62 4.53
C ILE A 93 -14.76 -6.65 5.58
N THR A 94 -14.67 -7.91 5.16
CA THR A 94 -14.32 -9.05 6.05
C THR A 94 -12.88 -9.53 5.87
N GLU A 95 -12.20 -9.08 4.83
CA GLU A 95 -10.80 -9.41 4.52
C GLU A 95 -10.01 -8.13 4.26
N PRO A 96 -8.67 -8.14 4.47
CA PRO A 96 -7.84 -7.02 4.09
C PRO A 96 -8.00 -6.66 2.60
N GLU A 97 -8.07 -5.37 2.30
CA GLU A 97 -8.16 -4.89 0.93
C GLU A 97 -7.07 -3.87 0.66
N ILE A 98 -6.65 -3.79 -0.60
CA ILE A 98 -5.72 -2.79 -1.08
C ILE A 98 -6.28 -2.10 -2.31
N TYR A 99 -6.17 -0.78 -2.30
CA TYR A 99 -6.53 0.10 -3.39
C TYR A 99 -5.27 0.82 -3.86
N VAL A 100 -5.07 0.87 -5.18
CA VAL A 100 -3.99 1.59 -5.83
C VAL A 100 -4.59 2.66 -6.73
N TYR A 101 -4.33 3.91 -6.40
CA TYR A 101 -4.76 5.10 -7.12
C TYR A 101 -3.59 5.60 -7.97
N LEU A 102 -3.73 5.51 -9.28
CA LEU A 102 -2.76 6.03 -10.23
C LEU A 102 -3.13 7.46 -10.61
N TYR A 103 -2.14 8.35 -10.71
CA TYR A 103 -2.30 9.74 -11.15
C TYR A 103 -1.33 10.07 -12.28
N ASP A 104 -1.59 11.14 -13.03
CA ASP A 104 -0.71 11.64 -14.10
C ASP A 104 0.48 12.46 -13.59
N ASN A 105 1.00 12.11 -12.41
CA ASN A 105 2.17 12.74 -11.80
C ASN A 105 3.12 11.69 -11.20
N ASP A 106 4.23 12.13 -10.62
CA ASP A 106 5.28 11.25 -10.07
C ASP A 106 4.81 10.38 -8.88
N TYR A 107 3.66 10.68 -8.29
CA TYR A 107 3.13 10.01 -7.11
C TYR A 107 1.78 9.35 -7.38
N SER A 108 1.67 8.12 -6.90
CA SER A 108 0.42 7.39 -6.74
C SER A 108 0.03 7.36 -5.27
N ALA A 109 -1.15 6.84 -4.95
CA ALA A 109 -1.55 6.59 -3.57
C ALA A 109 -1.96 5.12 -3.39
N ILE A 110 -1.60 4.53 -2.26
CA ILE A 110 -2.07 3.21 -1.85
C ILE A 110 -2.89 3.38 -0.59
N VAL A 111 -4.07 2.79 -0.57
CA VAL A 111 -4.93 2.67 0.60
C VAL A 111 -5.06 1.21 0.97
N THR A 112 -4.77 0.86 2.23
CA THR A 112 -5.00 -0.48 2.77
C THR A 112 -6.12 -0.42 3.79
N LEU A 113 -7.09 -1.32 3.67
CA LEU A 113 -8.19 -1.50 4.61
C LEU A 113 -7.96 -2.79 5.39
N ILE A 114 -7.92 -2.71 6.71
CA ILE A 114 -7.76 -3.87 7.59
C ILE A 114 -9.03 -4.01 8.43
N PRO A 115 -9.78 -5.12 8.30
CA PRO A 115 -10.93 -5.38 9.14
C PRO A 115 -10.50 -5.67 10.57
N GLY A 116 -11.24 -5.09 11.51
CA GLY A 116 -11.14 -5.30 12.95
C GLY A 116 -12.37 -6.03 13.50
N MET A 117 -12.60 -5.88 14.81
CA MET A 117 -13.76 -6.47 15.48
C MET A 117 -15.02 -5.65 15.23
N ASP A 118 -16.19 -6.28 15.31
CA ASP A 118 -17.51 -5.63 15.29
C ASP A 118 -17.74 -4.71 14.07
N GLY A 119 -17.23 -5.11 12.90
CA GLY A 119 -17.36 -4.36 11.66
C GLY A 119 -16.54 -3.07 11.61
N ALA A 120 -15.61 -2.84 12.54
CA ALA A 120 -14.66 -1.74 12.45
C ALA A 120 -13.60 -2.02 11.38
N VAL A 121 -13.21 -1.01 10.62
CA VAL A 121 -12.17 -1.09 9.59
C VAL A 121 -11.16 0.02 9.82
N SER A 122 -9.88 -0.33 9.79
CA SER A 122 -8.78 0.64 9.80
C SER A 122 -8.30 0.89 8.37
N ALA A 123 -8.36 2.14 7.93
CA ALA A 123 -7.81 2.56 6.65
C ALA A 123 -6.50 3.30 6.86
N THR A 124 -5.47 2.90 6.11
CA THR A 124 -4.18 3.61 6.05
C THR A 124 -3.93 4.00 4.60
N SER A 125 -3.68 5.28 4.35
CA SER A 125 -3.29 5.78 3.04
C SER A 125 -1.89 6.38 3.07
N ARG A 126 -1.13 6.13 2.00
CA ARG A 126 0.19 6.71 1.79
C ARG A 126 0.42 7.02 0.33
N PHE A 127 1.10 8.14 0.06
CA PHE A 127 1.68 8.39 -1.25
C PHE A 127 2.81 7.41 -1.52
N VAL A 128 2.92 6.96 -2.77
CA VAL A 128 4.00 6.10 -3.25
C VAL A 128 4.62 6.65 -4.50
N LYS A 129 5.95 6.54 -4.59
CA LYS A 129 6.72 6.88 -5.77
C LYS A 129 7.37 5.62 -6.34
N THR A 130 7.04 5.25 -7.56
CA THR A 130 7.74 4.14 -8.24
C THR A 130 7.57 4.23 -9.74
N LYS A 131 8.63 3.95 -10.48
CA LYS A 131 8.58 3.83 -11.94
C LYS A 131 7.84 2.59 -12.41
N GLN A 132 7.67 1.60 -11.52
CA GLN A 132 6.97 0.37 -11.85
C GLN A 132 5.49 0.63 -12.21
N PHE A 133 4.91 1.73 -11.70
CA PHE A 133 3.53 2.12 -11.99
C PHE A 133 3.35 2.82 -13.35
N GLU A 134 4.42 3.33 -13.97
CA GLU A 134 4.35 4.03 -15.27
C GLU A 134 3.84 3.11 -16.39
N ASN A 135 4.10 1.80 -16.28
CA ASN A 135 3.74 0.80 -17.28
C ASN A 135 2.44 0.05 -16.95
N ILE A 136 1.73 0.43 -15.89
CA ILE A 136 0.46 -0.22 -15.52
C ILE A 136 -0.64 0.30 -16.44
N SER A 137 -1.17 -0.61 -17.26
CA SER A 137 -2.24 -0.34 -18.21
C SER A 137 -3.50 -1.16 -17.95
N SER A 138 -3.39 -2.16 -17.07
CA SER A 138 -4.46 -3.09 -16.72
C SER A 138 -4.32 -3.59 -15.28
N ALA A 139 -5.39 -4.23 -14.78
CA ALA A 139 -5.38 -4.85 -13.45
C ALA A 139 -4.45 -6.08 -13.38
N ASP A 140 -4.24 -6.77 -14.50
CA ASP A 140 -3.33 -7.92 -14.60
C ASP A 140 -1.86 -7.49 -14.49
N ASP A 141 -1.51 -6.31 -15.04
CA ASP A 141 -0.17 -5.73 -14.90
C ASP A 141 0.14 -5.47 -13.41
N LEU A 142 -0.85 -4.94 -12.68
CA LEU A 142 -0.70 -4.61 -11.27
C LEU A 142 -0.61 -5.88 -10.40
N SER A 143 -1.42 -6.89 -10.71
CA SER A 143 -1.36 -8.19 -10.03
C SER A 143 0.00 -8.84 -10.20
N SER A 144 0.55 -8.82 -11.42
CA SER A 144 1.88 -9.36 -11.74
C SER A 144 3.00 -8.60 -11.02
N LEU A 145 2.87 -7.28 -10.88
CA LEU A 145 3.84 -6.45 -10.16
C LEU A 145 3.91 -6.79 -8.67
N PHE A 146 2.75 -6.97 -8.02
CA PHE A 146 2.68 -7.30 -6.60
C PHE A 146 3.21 -8.72 -6.30
N ASP A 147 2.90 -9.68 -7.16
CA ASP A 147 3.41 -11.05 -7.05
C ASP A 147 4.94 -11.09 -7.22
N GLY A 148 5.45 -10.44 -8.28
CA GLY A 148 6.88 -10.46 -8.61
C GLY A 148 7.74 -9.59 -7.70
N SER A 149 7.52 -8.28 -7.69
CA SER A 149 8.44 -7.33 -7.06
C SER A 149 8.25 -7.22 -5.55
N LEU A 150 7.02 -7.39 -5.07
CA LEU A 150 6.68 -7.23 -3.65
C LEU A 150 6.54 -8.56 -2.91
N SER A 151 6.63 -9.70 -3.62
CA SER A 151 6.46 -11.04 -3.06
C SER A 151 5.12 -11.24 -2.33
N ILE A 152 4.05 -10.64 -2.89
CA ILE A 152 2.69 -10.70 -2.34
C ILE A 152 1.82 -11.46 -3.31
N GLU A 153 1.49 -12.69 -2.95
CA GLU A 153 0.88 -13.63 -3.89
C GLU A 153 -0.64 -13.61 -3.84
N GLY A 154 -1.28 -13.99 -4.94
CA GLY A 154 -2.73 -14.20 -4.98
C GLY A 154 -3.57 -12.92 -4.98
N LEU A 155 -2.96 -11.75 -5.18
CA LEU A 155 -3.70 -10.53 -5.46
C LEU A 155 -4.30 -10.63 -6.86
N SER A 156 -5.59 -10.32 -6.95
CA SER A 156 -6.35 -10.26 -8.19
C SER A 156 -7.01 -8.89 -8.24
N PHE A 157 -6.27 -7.93 -8.81
CA PHE A 157 -6.76 -6.59 -8.94
C PHE A 157 -7.92 -6.53 -9.93
N LYS A 158 -8.84 -5.61 -9.67
CA LYS A 158 -9.93 -5.20 -10.56
C LYS A 158 -9.97 -3.69 -10.61
N GLU A 159 -10.28 -3.15 -11.78
CA GLU A 159 -10.50 -1.71 -11.93
C GLU A 159 -11.82 -1.32 -11.23
N VAL A 160 -11.78 -0.23 -10.47
CA VAL A 160 -12.95 0.36 -9.80
C VAL A 160 -13.49 1.45 -10.71
N SER A 161 -14.77 1.37 -11.07
CA SER A 161 -15.42 2.40 -11.87
C SER A 161 -15.45 3.74 -11.11
N LEU A 162 -15.00 4.80 -11.78
CA LEU A 162 -15.04 6.19 -11.30
C LEU A 162 -16.43 6.81 -11.43
#